data_AF-A0A853BQ93-F1
#
_entry.id   AF-A0A853BQ93-F1
#
_cell.length_a   1.000
_cell.length_b   1.000
_cell.length_c   1.000
_cell.angle_alpha   90.00
_cell.angle_beta   90.00
_cell.angle_gamma   90.00
#
_symmetry.space_group_name_H-M   'P 1'
#
loop_
_entity.id
_entity.type
_entity.pdbx_description
1 polymer ?
#
loop_
_entity_poly.entity_id
_entity_poly.type
_entity_poly.pdbx_seq_one_letter_code
_entity_poly.pdbx_strand_id
1 'polypeptide(L)'
;MGPDVHGDAGVGHGAFCTPDYIELERARAWTALGRPERAVCLYEEVIPRMPVVYQRDRGVALARCATAHHMLGDLDHAAALARESLAIARTTGTGGAIADITALAESLRPHRALPAVDELLHDLGDTGQD
;
A
#
# COMPACT_ATOMS: atom_id res chain seq x y z
N MET A 1 19.51 29.12 4.81
CA MET A 1 19.69 27.65 4.81
C MET A 1 18.29 27.04 4.86
N GLY A 2 17.60 26.94 3.73
CA GLY A 2 16.35 26.20 3.63
C GLY A 2 16.66 24.77 3.23
N PRO A 3 15.89 23.76 3.67
CA PRO A 3 16.10 22.39 3.21
C PRO A 3 15.74 22.29 1.73
N ASP A 4 16.68 21.79 0.93
CA ASP A 4 16.51 21.56 -0.49
C ASP A 4 15.39 20.53 -0.73
N VAL A 5 14.21 21.03 -1.07
CA VAL A 5 13.07 20.29 -1.64
C VAL A 5 13.29 20.02 -3.13
N HIS A 6 14.46 19.49 -3.47
CA HIS A 6 14.71 18.95 -4.80
C HIS A 6 14.46 17.44 -4.78
N GLY A 7 13.22 17.07 -5.11
CA GLY A 7 12.96 15.78 -5.70
C GLY A 7 13.72 15.72 -7.01
N ASP A 8 14.86 15.02 -7.02
CA ASP A 8 15.72 14.90 -8.19
C ASP A 8 15.11 13.84 -9.14
N ALA A 9 14.01 14.22 -9.80
CA ALA A 9 13.51 13.51 -10.97
C ALA A 9 14.35 13.87 -12.21
N GLY A 10 15.68 13.83 -12.05
CA GLY A 10 16.66 14.31 -13.01
C GLY A 10 17.85 13.34 -13.17
N VAL A 11 17.75 12.47 -14.19
CA VAL A 11 18.89 11.91 -14.94
C VAL A 11 19.77 10.87 -14.20
N GLY A 12 19.28 9.63 -14.19
CA GLY A 12 20.13 8.43 -14.07
C GLY A 12 19.31 7.16 -13.88
N HIS A 13 19.68 6.06 -14.52
CA HIS A 13 19.02 4.74 -14.37
C HIS A 13 19.06 4.17 -12.93
N GLY A 14 19.51 4.93 -11.93
CA GLY A 14 19.52 4.58 -10.49
C GLY A 14 18.78 5.58 -9.59
N ALA A 15 18.16 6.64 -10.12
CA ALA A 15 17.49 7.69 -9.32
C ALA A 15 16.22 7.21 -8.58
N PHE A 16 15.73 6.00 -8.89
CA PHE A 16 14.60 5.38 -8.17
C PHE A 16 15.04 4.60 -6.91
N CYS A 17 16.33 4.30 -6.77
CA CYS A 17 16.84 3.47 -5.67
C CYS A 17 17.17 4.35 -4.46
N THR A 18 16.14 4.97 -3.89
CA THR A 18 16.26 5.72 -2.63
C THR A 18 16.37 4.74 -1.46
N PRO A 19 16.93 5.16 -0.30
CA PRO A 19 16.89 4.34 0.92
C PRO A 19 15.48 3.84 1.25
N ASP A 20 14.47 4.68 1.05
CA ASP A 20 13.06 4.36 1.29
C ASP A 20 12.58 3.25 0.37
N TYR A 21 12.93 3.31 -0.92
CA TYR A 21 12.61 2.24 -1.87
C TYR A 21 13.24 0.90 -1.45
N ILE A 22 14.50 0.90 -1.00
CA ILE A 22 15.18 -0.31 -0.52
C ILE A 22 14.47 -0.88 0.71
N GLU A 23 14.03 -0.03 1.64
CA GLU A 23 13.29 -0.47 2.83
C GLU A 23 11.89 -1.01 2.49
N LEU A 24 11.20 -0.45 1.48
CA LEU A 24 9.94 -1.02 0.98
C LEU A 24 10.13 -2.40 0.36
N GLU A 25 11.20 -2.61 -0.42
CA GLU A 25 11.51 -3.92 -0.98
C GLU A 25 11.96 -4.91 0.10
N ARG A 26 12.65 -4.45 1.15
CA ARG A 26 12.94 -5.25 2.34
C ARG A 26 11.66 -5.66 3.07
N ALA A 27 10.71 -4.74 3.26
CA ALA A 27 9.42 -5.03 3.87
C ALA A 27 8.65 -6.09 3.06
N ARG A 28 8.62 -5.95 1.74
CA ARG A 28 8.04 -6.96 0.83
C ARG A 28 8.71 -8.32 0.98
N ALA A 29 10.04 -8.36 1.07
CA ALA A 29 10.77 -9.61 1.29
C ALA A 29 10.38 -10.25 2.64
N TRP A 30 10.22 -9.46 3.71
CA TRP A 30 9.75 -9.98 4.99
C TRP A 30 8.33 -10.56 4.92
N THR A 31 7.41 -9.91 4.21
CA THR A 31 6.06 -10.45 3.96
C THR A 31 6.14 -11.80 3.26
N ALA A 32 6.92 -11.90 2.18
CA ALA A 32 7.08 -13.14 1.41
C ALA A 32 7.74 -14.28 2.20
N LEU A 33 8.59 -13.94 3.18
CA LEU A 33 9.22 -14.90 4.10
C LEU A 33 8.32 -15.29 5.28
N GLY A 34 7.06 -14.86 5.33
CA GLY A 34 6.15 -15.16 6.43
C GLY A 34 6.54 -14.46 7.73
N ARG A 35 7.16 -13.28 7.64
CA ARG A 35 7.54 -12.44 8.79
C ARG A 35 6.78 -11.10 8.76
N PRO A 36 5.45 -11.14 8.81
CA PRO A 36 4.62 -9.96 8.60
C PRO A 36 4.84 -8.87 9.66
N GLU A 37 5.23 -9.20 10.89
CA GLU A 37 5.52 -8.21 11.95
C GLU A 37 6.68 -7.29 11.54
N ARG A 38 7.73 -7.87 10.93
CA ARG A 38 8.88 -7.10 10.45
C ARG A 38 8.53 -6.25 9.24
N ALA A 39 7.64 -6.76 8.38
CA ALA A 39 7.17 -6.03 7.21
C ALA A 39 6.36 -4.81 7.62
N VAL A 40 5.38 -4.99 8.52
CA VAL A 40 4.53 -3.92 9.05
C VAL A 40 5.37 -2.80 9.64
N CYS A 41 6.32 -3.10 10.53
CA CYS A 41 7.17 -2.07 11.14
C CYS A 41 7.88 -1.21 10.09
N LEU A 42 8.42 -1.83 9.03
CA LEU A 42 9.10 -1.10 7.96
C LEU A 42 8.12 -0.29 7.11
N TYR A 43 6.96 -0.84 6.75
CA TYR A 43 5.97 -0.09 5.98
C TYR A 43 5.46 1.14 6.75
N GLU A 44 5.16 0.99 8.03
CA GLU A 44 4.68 2.08 8.90
C GLU A 44 5.75 3.16 9.12
N GLU A 45 7.03 2.79 9.12
CA GLU A 45 8.13 3.75 9.17
C GLU A 45 8.33 4.48 7.83
N VAL A 46 8.21 3.77 6.70
CA VAL A 46 8.61 4.29 5.38
C VAL A 46 7.50 5.06 4.69
N ILE A 47 6.26 4.57 4.70
CA ILE A 47 5.15 5.17 3.96
C ILE A 47 4.91 6.66 4.33
N PRO A 48 4.94 7.07 5.62
CA PRO A 48 4.68 8.46 6.00
C PRO A 48 5.75 9.45 5.53
N ARG A 49 6.99 8.99 5.31
CA ARG A 49 8.11 9.83 4.87
C ARG A 49 8.26 9.93 3.36
N MET A 50 7.50 9.15 2.59
CA MET A 50 7.55 9.19 1.13
C MET A 50 7.12 10.57 0.60
N PRO A 51 7.91 11.21 -0.29
CA PRO A 51 7.51 12.46 -0.92
C PRO A 51 6.21 12.33 -1.73
N VAL A 52 5.42 13.41 -1.76
CA VAL A 52 4.12 13.47 -2.45
C VAL A 52 4.22 13.10 -3.93
N VAL A 53 5.36 13.34 -4.60
CA VAL A 53 5.54 12.96 -6.00
C VAL A 53 5.49 11.44 -6.25
N TYR A 54 5.73 10.62 -5.22
CA TYR A 54 5.72 9.16 -5.29
C TYR A 54 4.36 8.53 -4.92
N GLN A 55 3.23 9.22 -5.14
CA GLN A 55 1.90 8.68 -4.80
C GLN A 55 1.68 7.27 -5.36
N ARG A 56 2.11 7.01 -6.60
CA ARG A 56 1.97 5.69 -7.22
C ARG A 56 2.63 4.58 -6.38
N ASP A 57 3.88 4.80 -5.96
CA ASP A 57 4.63 3.83 -5.16
C ASP A 57 4.07 3.74 -3.73
N ARG A 58 3.60 4.86 -3.18
CA ARG A 58 2.90 4.90 -1.90
C ARG A 58 1.66 4.01 -1.91
N GLY A 59 0.85 4.06 -2.98
CA GLY A 59 -0.29 3.16 -3.15
C GLY A 59 0.14 1.69 -3.13
N VAL A 60 1.15 1.32 -3.92
CA VAL A 60 1.67 -0.06 -3.92
C VAL A 60 2.17 -0.49 -2.54
N ALA A 61 2.86 0.39 -1.81
CA ALA A 61 3.34 0.13 -0.46
C ALA A 61 2.18 -0.08 0.53
N LEU A 62 1.11 0.73 0.44
CA LEU A 62 -0.09 0.60 1.27
C LEU A 62 -0.81 -0.73 1.04
N ALA A 63 -0.99 -1.16 -0.23
CA ALA A 63 -1.58 -2.47 -0.52
C ALA A 63 -0.76 -3.62 0.10
N ARG A 64 0.58 -3.54 0.03
CA ARG A 64 1.45 -4.56 0.62
C ARG A 64 1.44 -4.52 2.15
N CYS A 65 1.36 -3.33 2.74
CA CYS A 65 1.19 -3.15 4.19
C CYS A 65 -0.13 -3.77 4.66
N ALA A 66 -1.23 -3.53 3.93
CA ALA A 66 -2.52 -4.16 4.17
C ALA A 66 -2.44 -5.69 4.17
N THR A 67 -1.75 -6.28 3.18
CA THR A 67 -1.51 -7.73 3.16
C THR A 67 -0.75 -8.21 4.39
N ALA A 68 0.29 -7.49 4.83
CA ALA A 68 1.06 -7.85 6.01
C ALA A 68 0.21 -7.80 7.30
N HIS A 69 -0.62 -6.76 7.47
CA HIS A 69 -1.57 -6.66 8.58
C HIS A 69 -2.64 -7.75 8.54
N HIS A 70 -3.15 -8.11 7.36
CA HIS A 70 -4.05 -9.24 7.19
C HIS A 70 -3.42 -10.56 7.64
N MET A 71 -2.13 -10.79 7.35
CA MET A 71 -1.41 -11.97 7.83
C MET A 71 -1.24 -12.01 9.35
N LEU A 72 -1.25 -10.85 10.02
CA LEU A 72 -1.27 -10.73 11.48
C LEU A 72 -2.68 -10.88 12.09
N GLY A 73 -3.72 -10.90 11.26
CA GLY A 73 -5.11 -10.94 11.71
C GLY A 73 -5.71 -9.58 12.06
N ASP A 74 -5.01 -8.48 11.79
CA ASP A 74 -5.56 -7.12 11.96
C ASP A 74 -6.40 -6.74 10.72
N LEU A 75 -7.57 -7.36 10.63
CA LEU A 75 -8.40 -7.35 9.42
C LEU A 75 -9.02 -5.98 9.13
N ASP A 76 -9.43 -5.24 10.17
CA ASP A 76 -10.04 -3.92 10.02
C ASP A 76 -8.99 -2.90 9.57
N HIS A 77 -7.79 -2.91 10.17
CA HIS A 77 -6.71 -2.03 9.76
C HIS A 77 -6.18 -2.39 8.36
N ALA A 78 -6.07 -3.68 8.05
CA ALA A 78 -5.73 -4.13 6.71
C ALA A 78 -6.71 -3.59 5.66
N ALA A 79 -8.02 -3.63 5.95
CA ALA A 79 -9.04 -3.10 5.04
C ALA A 79 -8.92 -1.58 4.85
N ALA A 80 -8.68 -0.84 5.93
CA ALA A 80 -8.50 0.62 5.87
C ALA A 80 -7.29 1.00 4.99
N LEU A 81 -6.15 0.32 5.14
CA LEU A 81 -4.96 0.55 4.32
C LEU A 81 -5.19 0.18 2.85
N ALA A 82 -5.90 -0.93 2.59
CA ALA A 82 -6.26 -1.34 1.24
C ALA A 82 -7.18 -0.31 0.56
N ARG A 83 -8.08 0.33 1.34
CA ARG A 83 -8.96 1.39 0.86
C ARG A 83 -8.20 2.67 0.50
N GLU A 84 -7.24 3.10 1.33
CA GLU A 84 -6.34 4.23 0.99
C GLU A 84 -5.56 3.92 -0.30
N SER A 85 -5.03 2.69 -0.42
CA SER A 85 -4.35 2.24 -1.62
C SER A 85 -5.26 2.26 -2.86
N LEU A 86 -6.53 1.87 -2.73
CA LEU A 86 -7.50 1.87 -3.83
C LEU A 86 -7.76 3.29 -4.34
N ALA A 87 -7.94 4.25 -3.42
CA ALA A 87 -8.13 5.66 -3.76
C ALA A 87 -6.94 6.19 -4.57
N ILE A 88 -5.71 5.90 -4.14
CA ILE A 88 -4.50 6.27 -4.87
C ILE A 88 -4.46 5.57 -6.23
N ALA A 89 -4.68 4.26 -6.28
CA ALA A 89 -4.60 3.48 -7.52
C ALA A 89 -5.58 3.97 -8.59
N ARG A 90 -6.78 4.42 -8.19
CA ARG A 90 -7.76 5.07 -9.07
C ARG A 90 -7.24 6.38 -9.65
N THR A 91 -6.56 7.20 -8.86
CA THR A 91 -5.99 8.48 -9.34
C THR A 91 -4.74 8.31 -10.20
N THR A 92 -3.92 7.29 -9.96
CA THR A 92 -2.61 7.11 -10.62
C THR A 92 -2.56 6.00 -11.67
N GLY A 93 -3.66 5.25 -11.89
CA GLY A 93 -3.74 4.18 -12.88
C GLY A 93 -2.86 2.96 -12.57
N THR A 94 -2.76 2.57 -11.28
CA THR A 94 -1.84 1.52 -10.82
C THR A 94 -2.52 0.14 -10.86
N GLY A 95 -2.57 -0.49 -12.04
CA GLY A 95 -3.28 -1.78 -12.21
C GLY A 95 -2.82 -2.91 -11.28
N GLY A 96 -1.52 -2.97 -10.94
CA GLY A 96 -0.99 -4.01 -10.05
C GLY A 96 -1.53 -3.93 -8.61
N ALA A 97 -1.69 -2.72 -8.07
CA ALA A 97 -2.23 -2.53 -6.72
C ALA A 97 -3.71 -2.92 -6.64
N ILE A 98 -4.49 -2.66 -7.71
CA ILE A 98 -5.92 -3.02 -7.75
C ILE A 98 -6.09 -4.54 -7.66
N ALA A 99 -5.28 -5.33 -8.37
CA ALA A 99 -5.37 -6.79 -8.32
C ALA A 99 -5.08 -7.33 -6.90
N ASP A 100 -4.04 -6.83 -6.23
CA ASP A 100 -3.69 -7.21 -4.86
C ASP A 100 -4.80 -6.83 -3.87
N ILE A 101 -5.38 -5.63 -4.02
CA ILE A 101 -6.50 -5.15 -3.19
C ILE A 101 -7.74 -6.01 -3.39
N THR A 102 -8.10 -6.34 -4.63
CA THR A 102 -9.28 -7.19 -4.91
C THR A 102 -9.12 -8.58 -4.31
N ALA A 103 -7.93 -9.18 -4.43
CA ALA A 103 -7.65 -10.48 -3.82
C ALA A 103 -7.74 -10.44 -2.29
N LEU A 104 -7.22 -9.38 -1.67
CA LEU A 104 -7.34 -9.15 -0.23
C LEU A 104 -8.79 -8.90 0.19
N ALA A 105 -9.54 -8.12 -0.57
CA ALA A 105 -10.95 -7.86 -0.28
C ALA A 105 -11.77 -9.15 -0.29
N GLU A 106 -11.53 -10.05 -1.26
CA GLU A 106 -12.18 -11.36 -1.30
C GLU A 106 -11.87 -12.22 -0.06
N SER A 107 -10.63 -12.21 0.44
CA SER A 107 -10.30 -12.94 1.68
C SER A 107 -10.93 -12.31 2.92
N LEU A 108 -11.20 -11.01 2.89
CA LEU A 108 -11.84 -10.26 3.97
C LEU A 108 -13.37 -10.36 3.97
N ARG A 109 -14.02 -10.78 2.87
CA ARG A 109 -15.50 -10.86 2.76
C ARG A 109 -16.22 -11.55 3.92
N PRO A 110 -15.71 -12.65 4.52
CA PRO A 110 -16.34 -13.26 5.69
C PRO A 110 -16.45 -12.31 6.90
N HIS A 111 -15.61 -11.27 6.94
CA HIS A 111 -15.47 -10.32 8.04
C HIS A 111 -16.14 -8.96 7.76
N ARG A 112 -17.12 -8.89 6.84
CA ARG A 112 -17.89 -7.67 6.52
C ARG A 112 -18.59 -6.98 7.71
N ALA A 113 -18.61 -7.60 8.89
CA ALA A 113 -19.10 -6.96 10.11
C ALA A 113 -18.14 -5.88 10.62
N LEU A 114 -16.88 -5.89 10.17
CA LEU A 114 -15.89 -4.87 10.45
C LEU A 114 -16.12 -3.65 9.53
N PRO A 115 -16.18 -2.42 10.07
CA PRO A 115 -16.54 -1.23 9.28
C PRO A 115 -15.62 -1.01 8.07
N ALA A 116 -14.31 -1.10 8.24
CA ALA A 116 -13.38 -0.83 7.14
C ALA A 116 -13.45 -1.90 6.04
N VAL A 117 -13.80 -3.13 6.41
CA VAL A 117 -14.03 -4.22 5.45
C VAL A 117 -15.29 -3.95 4.62
N ASP A 118 -16.39 -3.56 5.25
CA ASP A 118 -17.63 -3.23 4.55
C ASP A 118 -17.42 -2.06 3.57
N GLU A 119 -16.75 -1.01 4.02
CA GLU A 119 -16.41 0.15 3.18
C GLU A 119 -15.53 -0.21 1.99
N LEU A 120 -14.49 -1.03 2.19
CA LEU A 120 -13.63 -1.49 1.10
C LEU A 120 -14.40 -2.29 0.05
N LEU A 121 -15.28 -3.20 0.51
CA LEU A 121 -16.10 -4.03 -0.38
C LEU A 121 -17.13 -3.20 -1.16
N HIS A 122 -17.74 -2.21 -0.50
CA HIS A 122 -18.64 -1.27 -1.14
C HIS A 122 -17.91 -0.46 -2.22
N ASP A 123 -16.76 0.14 -1.88
CA ASP A 123 -15.97 0.93 -2.82
C ASP A 123 -15.57 0.10 -4.05
N LEU A 124 -15.19 -1.17 -3.88
CA LEU A 124 -14.86 -2.07 -5.00
C LEU A 124 -16.08 -2.46 -5.84
N GLY A 125 -17.24 -2.64 -5.21
CA GLY A 125 -18.50 -3.00 -5.88
C GLY A 125 -19.04 -1.89 -6.78
N ASP A 126 -18.88 -0.63 -6.38
CA ASP A 126 -19.34 0.54 -7.15
C ASP A 126 -18.59 0.69 -8.49
N THR A 127 -17.38 0.13 -8.61
CA THR A 127 -16.59 0.14 -9.86
C THR A 127 -17.11 -0.79 -10.96
N GLY A 128 -18.14 -1.60 -10.70
CA GLY A 128 -18.76 -2.50 -11.69
C GLY A 128 -19.94 -1.91 -12.47
N GLN A 129 -20.34 -0.68 -12.17
CA GLN A 129 -21.43 0.04 -12.83
C GLN A 129 -20.94 1.38 -13.39
N ASP A 130 -20.12 1.34 -14.45
CA ASP A 130 -19.92 2.48 -15.36
C ASP A 130 -19.46 1.99 -16.74
#